data_AF-A0A523URU3-F1
#
_entry.id   AF-A0A523URU3-F1
#
_cell.length_a   1.000
_cell.length_b   1.000
_cell.length_c   1.000
_cell.angle_alpha   90.00
_cell.angle_beta   90.00
_cell.angle_gamma   90.00
#
_symmetry.space_group_name_H-M   'P 1'
#
loop_
_entity.id
_entity.type
_entity.pdbx_description
1 polymer ?
#
loop_
_entity_poly.entity_id
_entity_poly.type
_entity_poly.pdbx_seq_one_letter_code
_entity_poly.pdbx_strand_id
1 'polypeptide(L)'
;MSLTFKCIYCGKDITVEPSQIQETVECEQCHSKVEVSDTATQGNEEATSSNPSPKISKETTVTKADMKKSLRIWGIGLIVLGVIHLLAASFLDPVWGGMIIVIGILNLCIRHRGMFVVNGAALILVGILNITGSLIEGGVGWIIFGALQLWWGATEIRKFAKYAPLYKPQVASQPVGSVRSQRKA
;
A
#
# COMPACT_ATOMS: atom_id res chain seq x y z
N MET A 1 -34.45 -23.95 -9.38
CA MET A 1 -34.17 -23.57 -7.97
C MET A 1 -33.09 -22.52 -8.04
N SER A 2 -33.37 -21.28 -7.62
CA SER A 2 -32.37 -20.22 -7.60
C SER A 2 -31.56 -20.27 -6.31
N LEU A 3 -30.26 -19.99 -6.39
CA LEU A 3 -29.38 -19.88 -5.23
C LEU A 3 -29.25 -18.42 -4.84
N THR A 4 -29.31 -18.14 -3.53
CA THR A 4 -29.18 -16.78 -3.01
C THR A 4 -27.97 -16.71 -2.08
N PHE A 5 -27.05 -15.79 -2.36
CA PHE A 5 -25.87 -15.55 -1.52
C PHE A 5 -25.68 -14.06 -1.28
N LYS A 6 -25.01 -13.69 -0.18
CA LYS A 6 -24.75 -12.29 0.13
C LYS A 6 -23.50 -11.78 -0.57
N CYS A 7 -23.62 -10.62 -1.22
CA CYS A 7 -22.47 -9.90 -1.74
C CYS A 7 -21.49 -9.56 -0.61
N ILE A 8 -20.22 -9.93 -0.76
CA ILE A 8 -19.17 -9.67 0.23
C ILE A 8 -18.89 -8.15 0.38
N TYR A 9 -19.20 -7.36 -0.66
CA TYR A 9 -18.89 -5.93 -0.69
C TYR A 9 -20.03 -5.04 -0.17
N CYS A 10 -21.28 -5.37 -0.45
CA CYS A 10 -22.44 -4.54 -0.07
C CYS A 10 -23.47 -5.24 0.83
N GLY A 11 -23.31 -6.55 1.06
CA GLY A 11 -24.20 -7.34 1.92
C GLY A 11 -25.59 -7.65 1.35
N LYS A 12 -25.89 -7.21 0.12
CA LYS A 12 -27.16 -7.48 -0.56
C LYS A 12 -27.20 -8.92 -1.08
N ASP A 13 -28.38 -9.51 -1.03
CA ASP A 13 -28.64 -10.83 -1.58
C ASP A 13 -28.55 -10.78 -3.12
N ILE A 14 -27.74 -11.67 -3.68
CA ILE A 14 -27.59 -11.91 -5.11
C ILE A 14 -28.26 -13.25 -5.37
N THR A 15 -29.26 -13.23 -6.24
CA THR A 15 -29.95 -14.43 -6.70
C THR A 15 -29.37 -14.83 -8.04
N VAL A 16 -28.82 -16.03 -8.13
CA VAL A 16 -28.28 -16.61 -9.37
C VAL A 16 -29.03 -17.87 -9.74
N GLU A 17 -29.07 -18.13 -11.04
CA GLU A 17 -29.48 -19.42 -11.57
C GLU A 17 -28.34 -20.44 -11.43
N PRO A 18 -28.65 -21.74 -11.23
CA PRO A 18 -27.63 -22.79 -11.12
C PRO A 18 -26.74 -22.94 -12.35
N SER A 19 -27.13 -22.39 -13.49
CA SER A 19 -26.35 -22.35 -14.73
C SER A 19 -25.18 -21.37 -14.69
N GLN A 20 -25.12 -20.47 -13.70
CA GLN A 20 -24.10 -19.43 -13.53
C GLN A 20 -23.06 -19.77 -12.45
N ILE A 21 -23.06 -21.01 -11.94
CA ILE A 21 -22.12 -21.49 -10.94
C ILE A 21 -20.73 -21.62 -11.59
N GLN A 22 -19.68 -21.12 -10.93
CA GLN A 22 -18.30 -20.94 -11.45
C GLN A 22 -18.09 -19.75 -12.41
N GLU A 23 -19.11 -18.95 -12.69
CA GLU A 23 -18.94 -17.67 -13.39
C GLU A 23 -18.81 -16.49 -12.42
N THR A 24 -18.11 -15.45 -12.85
CA THR A 24 -18.01 -14.20 -12.12
C THR A 24 -19.27 -13.38 -12.34
N VAL A 25 -20.11 -13.27 -11.30
CA VAL A 25 -21.38 -12.53 -11.39
C VAL A 25 -21.17 -11.11 -10.89
N GLU A 26 -21.69 -10.13 -11.63
CA GLU A 26 -21.63 -8.72 -11.25
C GLU A 26 -22.80 -8.37 -10.32
N CYS A 27 -22.50 -7.78 -9.17
CA CYS A 27 -23.55 -7.32 -8.26
C CYS A 27 -24.23 -6.07 -8.81
N GLU A 28 -25.55 -6.11 -9.03
CA GLU A 28 -26.34 -4.96 -9.54
C GLU A 28 -26.24 -3.70 -8.66
N GLN A 29 -25.93 -3.85 -7.37
CA GLN A 29 -25.92 -2.72 -6.43
C GLN A 29 -24.59 -1.96 -6.43
N CYS A 30 -23.47 -2.67 -6.57
CA CYS A 30 -22.13 -2.11 -6.37
C CYS A 30 -21.17 -2.39 -7.54
N HIS A 31 -21.65 -3.06 -8.59
CA HIS A 31 -20.88 -3.43 -9.79
C HIS A 31 -19.62 -4.25 -9.50
N SER A 32 -19.55 -4.87 -8.32
CA SER A 32 -18.42 -5.71 -7.93
C SER A 32 -18.61 -7.10 -8.52
N LYS A 33 -17.54 -7.63 -9.10
CA LYS A 33 -17.41 -8.99 -9.59
C LYS A 33 -17.26 -9.96 -8.40
N VAL A 34 -18.19 -10.90 -8.25
CA VAL A 34 -18.22 -11.91 -7.18
C VAL A 34 -18.11 -13.28 -7.82
N GLU A 35 -17.15 -14.08 -7.37
CA GLU A 35 -17.04 -15.48 -7.76
C GLU A 35 -17.99 -16.32 -6.92
N VAL A 36 -18.91 -17.03 -7.58
CA VAL A 36 -19.90 -17.87 -6.93
C VAL A 36 -19.35 -19.29 -6.82
N SER A 37 -18.99 -19.71 -5.61
CA SER A 37 -18.47 -21.05 -5.34
C SER A 37 -19.43 -21.82 -4.44
N ASP A 38 -19.79 -23.04 -4.82
CA ASP A 38 -20.70 -23.93 -4.10
C ASP A 38 -20.11 -24.34 -2.75
N THR A 39 -20.26 -23.51 -1.73
CA THR A 39 -20.10 -23.91 -0.33
C THR A 39 -21.37 -23.58 0.40
N ALA A 40 -22.35 -24.46 0.20
CA ALA A 40 -23.56 -24.52 0.99
C ALA A 40 -23.19 -24.62 2.48
N THR A 41 -23.57 -23.58 3.22
CA THR A 41 -23.55 -23.56 4.68
C THR A 41 -24.74 -24.39 5.18
N GLN A 42 -24.48 -25.58 5.72
CA GLN A 42 -25.39 -26.25 6.65
C GLN A 42 -24.66 -26.42 7.98
N GLY A 43 -25.21 -25.81 9.02
CA GLY A 43 -24.78 -26.05 10.40
C GLY A 43 -25.25 -27.44 10.86
N ASN A 44 -24.35 -28.15 11.53
CA ASN A 44 -24.68 -29.22 12.47
C ASN A 44 -23.60 -29.21 13.58
N GLU A 45 -24.06 -29.20 14.83
CA GLU A 45 -23.25 -29.42 16.02
C GLU A 45 -22.90 -30.91 16.11
N GLU A 46 -21.62 -31.27 16.02
CA GLU A 46 -21.12 -32.54 16.56
C GLU A 46 -19.69 -32.36 17.05
N ALA A 47 -19.49 -32.65 18.34
CA ALA A 47 -18.21 -32.56 19.02
C ALA A 47 -17.25 -33.62 18.47
N THR A 48 -16.16 -33.20 17.82
CA THR A 48 -14.95 -34.01 17.71
C THR A 48 -13.73 -33.12 17.78
N SER A 49 -13.07 -33.25 18.92
CA SER A 49 -11.73 -32.76 19.23
C SER A 49 -10.71 -33.31 18.22
N SER A 50 -10.40 -32.51 17.21
CA SER A 50 -9.05 -32.42 16.67
C SER A 50 -8.90 -31.05 16.05
N ASN A 51 -7.81 -30.38 16.40
CA ASN A 51 -7.61 -28.96 16.17
C ASN A 51 -6.79 -28.77 14.88
N PRO A 52 -7.38 -28.42 13.72
CA PRO A 52 -6.65 -27.72 12.69
C PRO A 52 -6.80 -26.22 12.95
N SER A 53 -5.75 -25.65 13.54
CA SER A 53 -5.56 -24.21 13.65
C SER A 53 -5.88 -23.53 12.32
N PRO A 54 -6.88 -22.63 12.24
CA PRO A 54 -7.16 -21.91 11.02
C PRO A 54 -5.98 -20.97 10.74
N LYS A 55 -5.25 -21.24 9.65
CA LYS A 55 -4.29 -20.30 9.09
C LYS A 55 -5.08 -19.07 8.63
N ILE A 56 -5.16 -18.08 9.50
CA ILE A 56 -5.59 -16.72 9.17
C ILE A 56 -4.64 -16.23 8.08
N SER A 57 -5.11 -16.27 6.83
CA SER A 57 -4.56 -15.49 5.74
C SER A 57 -4.68 -14.03 6.14
N LYS A 58 -3.56 -13.47 6.58
CA LYS A 58 -3.43 -12.10 7.06
C LYS A 58 -3.68 -11.15 5.89
N GLU A 59 -4.94 -10.83 5.63
CA GLU A 59 -5.34 -9.75 4.74
C GLU A 59 -4.70 -8.46 5.29
N THR A 60 -3.57 -8.08 4.69
CA THR A 60 -2.76 -6.96 5.17
C THR A 60 -3.44 -5.69 4.71
N THR A 61 -4.47 -5.27 5.47
CA THR A 61 -5.08 -3.96 5.33
C THR A 61 -3.98 -2.91 5.55
N VAL A 62 -3.51 -2.29 4.46
CA VAL A 62 -2.45 -1.28 4.51
C VAL A 62 -2.95 -0.13 5.36
N THR A 63 -2.33 0.16 6.51
CA THR A 63 -2.81 1.20 7.44
C THR A 63 -2.02 2.50 7.34
N LYS A 64 -2.59 3.61 7.84
CA LYS A 64 -1.87 4.89 8.02
C LYS A 64 -0.69 4.76 8.99
N ALA A 65 -0.76 3.83 9.95
CA ALA A 65 0.32 3.57 10.88
C ALA A 65 1.53 2.94 10.18
N ASP A 66 1.29 2.00 9.25
CA ASP A 66 2.35 1.37 8.46
C ASP A 66 3.08 2.39 7.58
N MET A 67 2.33 3.30 6.96
CA MET A 67 2.87 4.40 6.16
C MET A 67 3.80 5.30 7.00
N LYS A 68 3.32 5.75 8.16
CA LYS A 68 4.11 6.60 9.09
C LYS A 68 5.37 5.88 9.59
N LYS A 69 5.27 4.57 9.88
CA LYS A 69 6.41 3.75 10.30
C LYS A 69 7.44 3.64 9.19
N SER A 70 7.01 3.39 7.95
CA SER A 70 7.92 3.30 6.80
C SER A 70 8.65 4.61 6.54
N LEU A 71 7.95 5.75 6.57
CA LEU A 71 8.55 7.08 6.44
C LEU A 71 9.54 7.39 7.57
N ARG A 72 9.25 6.97 8.81
CA ARG A 72 10.16 7.15 9.94
C ARG A 72 11.45 6.34 9.76
N ILE A 73 11.33 5.07 9.35
CA ILE A 73 12.49 4.20 9.11
C ILE A 73 13.35 4.79 7.98
N TRP A 74 12.72 5.27 6.90
CA TRP A 74 13.43 5.97 5.82
C TRP A 74 14.10 7.25 6.28
N GLY A 75 13.39 8.10 7.03
CA GLY A 75 13.97 9.35 7.54
C GLY A 75 15.18 9.11 8.45
N ILE A 76 15.11 8.14 9.36
CA ILE A 76 16.24 7.75 10.20
C ILE A 76 17.39 7.19 9.34
N GLY A 77 17.08 6.32 8.38
CA GLY A 77 18.06 5.75 7.46
C GLY A 77 18.80 6.82 6.67
N LEU A 78 18.09 7.83 6.16
CA LEU A 78 18.68 8.97 5.46
C LEU A 78 19.56 9.81 6.39
N ILE A 79 19.12 10.12 7.61
CA ILE A 79 19.95 10.88 8.56
C ILE A 79 21.25 10.12 8.86
N VAL A 80 21.17 8.82 9.16
CA VAL A 80 22.35 7.99 9.42
C VAL A 80 23.27 7.95 8.19
N LEU A 81 22.71 7.74 7.00
CA LEU A 81 23.48 7.71 5.75
C LEU A 81 24.16 9.05 5.47
N GLY A 82 23.48 10.17 5.72
CA GLY A 82 24.03 11.50 5.54
C GLY A 82 25.13 11.82 6.55
N VAL A 83 25.01 11.38 7.81
CA VAL A 83 26.10 11.46 8.80
C VAL A 83 27.30 10.65 8.33
N ILE A 84 27.09 9.45 7.78
CA ILE A 84 28.18 8.63 7.21
C ILE A 84 28.89 9.38 6.08
N HIS A 85 28.17 10.09 5.20
CA HIS A 85 28.80 10.90 4.13
C HIS A 85 29.69 12.00 4.71
N LEU A 86 29.28 12.64 5.80
CA LEU A 86 30.11 13.66 6.46
C LEU A 86 31.36 13.07 7.12
N LEU A 87 31.25 11.88 7.73
CA LEU A 87 32.37 11.21 8.38
C LEU A 87 33.34 10.58 7.38
N ALA A 88 32.83 10.10 6.26
CA ALA A 88 33.60 9.50 5.18
C ALA A 88 33.83 10.48 4.02
N ALA A 89 34.06 11.76 4.34
CA ALA A 89 34.23 12.84 3.37
C ALA A 89 35.38 12.61 2.35
N SER A 90 36.31 11.70 2.67
CA SER A 90 37.41 11.29 1.77
C SER A 90 36.94 10.39 0.61
N PHE A 91 35.77 9.77 0.72
CA PHE A 91 35.19 8.87 -0.30
C PHE A 91 33.80 9.31 -0.76
N LEU A 92 33.04 9.98 0.12
CA LEU A 92 31.68 10.45 -0.11
C LEU A 92 31.65 11.97 -0.08
N ASP A 93 30.83 12.57 -0.92
CA ASP A 93 30.72 14.02 -0.97
C ASP A 93 29.94 14.56 0.26
N PRO A 94 30.51 15.50 1.03
CA PRO A 94 29.86 16.03 2.23
C PRO A 94 28.68 16.95 1.93
N VAL A 95 28.63 17.59 0.76
CA VAL A 95 27.49 18.43 0.32
C VAL A 95 26.26 17.54 0.11
N TRP A 96 26.43 16.39 -0.56
CA TRP A 96 25.39 15.39 -0.68
C TRP A 96 24.97 14.83 0.68
N GLY A 97 25.92 14.59 1.58
CA GLY A 97 25.63 14.20 2.97
C GLY A 97 24.71 15.19 3.67
N GLY A 98 24.99 16.49 3.57
CA GLY A 98 24.14 17.55 4.10
C GLY A 98 22.72 17.55 3.51
N MET A 99 22.61 17.44 2.17
CA MET A 99 21.30 17.36 1.50
C MET A 99 20.47 16.16 1.95
N ILE A 100 21.11 14.98 2.09
CA ILE A 100 20.46 13.75 2.56
C ILE A 100 19.93 13.90 3.99
N ILE A 101 20.70 14.54 4.89
CA ILE A 101 20.25 14.81 6.27
C ILE A 101 19.00 15.68 6.27
N VAL A 102 18.98 16.76 5.47
CA VAL A 102 17.81 17.66 5.38
C VAL A 102 16.57 16.91 4.89
N ILE A 103 16.70 16.08 3.84
CA ILE A 103 15.61 15.23 3.34
C ILE A 103 15.18 14.20 4.40
N GLY A 104 16.12 13.65 5.16
CA GLY A 104 15.86 12.73 6.27
C GLY A 104 15.04 13.38 7.39
N ILE A 105 15.39 14.61 7.79
CA ILE A 105 14.62 15.41 8.76
C ILE A 105 13.23 15.71 8.18
N LEU A 106 13.14 16.10 6.91
CA LEU A 106 11.87 16.38 6.25
C LEU A 106 10.94 15.16 6.26
N ASN A 107 11.48 13.94 6.11
CA ASN A 107 10.73 12.69 6.24
C ASN A 107 10.14 12.48 7.64
N LEU A 108 10.83 12.96 8.68
CA LEU A 108 10.35 12.88 10.05
C LEU A 108 9.28 13.95 10.35
N CYS A 109 9.40 15.13 9.75
CA CYS A 109 8.45 16.23 9.92
C CYS A 109 7.17 16.02 9.09
N ILE A 110 7.29 15.72 7.79
CA ILE A 110 6.18 15.64 6.84
C ILE A 110 5.83 14.17 6.58
N ARG A 111 4.94 13.63 7.42
CA ARG A 111 4.48 12.23 7.32
C ARG A 111 3.32 12.07 6.33
N HIS A 112 3.50 12.59 5.12
CA HIS A 112 2.52 12.55 4.04
C HIS A 112 2.92 11.56 2.96
N ARG A 113 1.94 10.94 2.28
CA ARG A 113 2.18 9.98 1.18
C ARG A 113 3.05 10.56 0.06
N GLY A 114 2.95 11.87 -0.20
CA GLY A 114 3.75 12.56 -1.22
C GLY A 114 5.25 12.49 -0.97
N MET A 115 5.68 12.26 0.28
CA MET A 115 7.09 12.16 0.61
C MET A 115 7.77 10.94 -0.03
N PHE A 116 7.03 9.87 -0.34
CA PHE A 116 7.57 8.74 -1.12
C PHE A 116 7.99 9.15 -2.53
N VAL A 117 7.25 10.09 -3.14
CA VAL A 117 7.59 10.63 -4.45
C VAL A 117 8.85 11.48 -4.36
N VAL A 118 8.95 12.32 -3.33
CA VAL A 118 10.14 13.16 -3.09
C VAL A 118 11.38 12.28 -2.85
N ASN A 119 11.28 11.26 -1.99
CA ASN A 119 12.38 10.34 -1.71
C ASN A 119 12.80 9.57 -2.96
N GLY A 120 11.83 9.02 -3.69
CA GLY A 120 12.12 8.26 -4.89
C GLY A 120 12.70 9.12 -6.01
N ALA A 121 12.21 10.35 -6.20
CA ALA A 121 12.76 11.29 -7.16
C ALA A 121 14.20 11.71 -6.79
N ALA A 122 14.47 11.96 -5.51
CA ALA A 122 15.82 12.26 -5.03
C ALA A 122 16.78 11.08 -5.31
N LEU A 123 16.36 9.83 -5.03
CA LEU A 123 17.15 8.64 -5.34
C LEU A 123 17.40 8.47 -6.84
N ILE A 124 16.38 8.73 -7.68
CA ILE A 124 16.53 8.69 -9.14
C ILE A 124 17.53 9.74 -9.60
N LEU A 125 17.42 10.98 -9.11
CA LEU A 125 18.34 12.06 -9.48
C LEU A 125 19.79 11.70 -9.11
N VAL A 126 20.03 11.21 -7.88
CA VAL A 126 21.36 10.77 -7.46
C VAL A 126 21.86 9.61 -8.31
N GLY A 127 21.00 8.64 -8.64
CA GLY A 127 21.34 7.52 -9.52
C GLY A 127 21.77 7.97 -10.92
N ILE A 128 21.06 8.93 -11.50
CA ILE A 128 21.44 9.53 -12.79
C ILE A 128 22.80 10.20 -12.68
N LEU A 129 23.03 11.02 -11.66
CA LEU A 129 24.30 11.73 -11.47
C LEU A 129 25.48 10.77 -11.26
N ASN A 130 25.27 9.68 -10.52
CA ASN A 130 26.29 8.63 -10.36
C ASN A 130 26.63 7.96 -11.69
N ILE A 131 25.63 7.61 -12.51
CA ILE A 131 25.87 7.01 -13.83
C ILE A 131 26.59 8.01 -14.75
N THR A 132 26.08 9.24 -14.85
CA THR A 132 26.65 10.26 -15.74
C THR A 132 28.08 10.64 -15.33
N GLY A 133 28.35 10.84 -14.04
CA GLY A 133 29.71 11.10 -13.55
C GLY A 133 30.66 9.94 -13.87
N SER A 134 30.20 8.70 -13.68
CA SER A 134 31.00 7.51 -13.99
C SER A 134 31.31 7.29 -15.46
N LEU A 135 30.40 7.73 -16.34
CA LEU A 135 30.62 7.66 -17.79
C LEU A 135 31.71 8.64 -18.25
N ILE A 136 31.93 9.72 -17.51
CA ILE A 136 32.94 10.74 -17.81
C ILE A 136 34.29 10.37 -17.16
N GLU A 137 34.27 9.98 -15.89
CA GLU A 137 35.49 9.78 -15.09
C GLU A 137 35.99 8.33 -15.09
N GLY A 138 35.18 7.38 -15.54
CA GLY A 138 35.50 5.95 -15.56
C GLY A 138 35.30 5.30 -14.18
N GLY A 139 34.13 4.72 -13.94
CA GLY A 139 33.81 4.07 -12.67
C GLY A 139 32.67 3.06 -12.74
N VAL A 140 32.96 1.80 -13.11
CA VAL A 140 31.91 0.76 -13.28
C VAL A 140 31.10 0.54 -11.99
N GLY A 141 31.73 0.61 -10.82
CA GLY A 141 31.05 0.43 -9.53
C GLY A 141 29.93 1.46 -9.29
N TRP A 142 30.18 2.70 -9.65
CA TRP A 142 29.22 3.80 -9.51
C TRP A 142 28.07 3.72 -10.53
N ILE A 143 28.31 3.14 -11.72
CA ILE A 143 27.23 2.83 -12.69
C ILE A 143 26.28 1.78 -12.10
N ILE A 144 26.82 0.69 -11.55
CA ILE A 144 26.01 -0.37 -10.92
C ILE A 144 25.23 0.22 -9.74
N PHE A 145 25.89 1.03 -8.90
CA PHE A 145 25.25 1.68 -7.77
C PHE A 145 24.14 2.65 -8.22
N GLY A 146 24.38 3.43 -9.26
CA GLY A 146 23.38 4.34 -9.82
C GLY A 146 22.17 3.60 -10.41
N ALA A 147 22.38 2.45 -11.07
CA ALA A 147 21.28 1.61 -11.54
C ALA A 147 20.43 1.04 -10.40
N LEU A 148 21.07 0.62 -9.31
CA LEU A 148 20.37 0.21 -8.07
C LEU A 148 19.57 1.36 -7.48
N GLN A 149 20.11 2.58 -7.47
CA GLN A 149 19.40 3.78 -7.00
C GLN A 149 18.19 4.14 -7.87
N LEU A 150 18.30 4.00 -9.20
CA LEU A 150 17.16 4.15 -10.12
C LEU A 150 16.06 3.14 -9.80
N TRP A 151 16.44 1.86 -9.61
CA TRP A 151 15.49 0.80 -9.27
C TRP A 151 14.81 1.05 -7.92
N TRP A 152 15.60 1.32 -6.87
CA TRP A 152 15.05 1.65 -5.55
C TRP A 152 14.17 2.89 -5.56
N GLY A 153 14.60 3.97 -6.23
CA GLY A 153 13.81 5.19 -6.37
C GLY A 153 12.47 4.94 -7.05
N ALA A 154 12.45 4.16 -8.15
CA ALA A 154 11.21 3.77 -8.82
C ALA A 154 10.30 2.91 -7.92
N THR A 155 10.87 1.97 -7.15
CA THR A 155 10.08 1.17 -6.20
C THR A 155 9.52 2.02 -5.06
N GLU A 156 10.22 3.06 -4.63
CA GLU A 156 9.75 3.98 -3.60
C GLU A 156 8.57 4.81 -4.10
N ILE A 157 8.63 5.31 -5.34
CA ILE A 157 7.52 6.04 -5.98
C ILE A 157 6.28 5.15 -6.08
N ARG A 158 6.43 3.86 -6.41
CA ARG A 158 5.29 2.92 -6.49
C ARG A 158 4.55 2.77 -5.16
N LYS A 159 5.20 3.02 -4.02
CA LYS A 159 4.53 3.02 -2.71
C LYS A 159 3.49 4.14 -2.59
N PHE A 160 3.66 5.26 -3.30
CA PHE A 160 2.65 6.32 -3.35
C PHE A 160 1.29 5.78 -3.79
N ALA A 161 1.26 4.96 -4.86
CA ALA A 161 0.04 4.33 -5.35
C ALA A 161 -0.52 3.32 -4.34
N LYS A 162 0.34 2.54 -3.68
CA LYS A 162 -0.04 1.58 -2.64
C LYS A 162 -0.80 2.23 -1.47
N TYR A 163 -0.41 3.45 -1.07
CA TYR A 163 -1.05 4.17 0.03
C TYR A 163 -2.18 5.12 -0.42
N ALA A 164 -2.53 5.16 -1.72
CA ALA A 164 -3.60 6.02 -2.22
C ALA A 164 -4.99 5.73 -1.63
N PRO A 165 -5.41 4.48 -1.39
CA PRO A 165 -6.72 4.16 -0.83
C PRO A 165 -6.97 4.74 0.57
N LEU A 166 -5.91 5.00 1.35
CA LEU A 166 -5.99 5.56 2.71
C LEU A 166 -6.49 7.01 2.78
N TYR A 167 -6.56 7.70 1.64
CA TYR A 167 -6.99 9.09 1.52
C TYR A 167 -8.30 9.23 0.74
N LYS A 168 -8.98 8.13 0.35
CA LYS A 168 -10.37 8.28 -0.09
C LYS A 168 -11.14 8.93 1.08
N PRO A 169 -11.71 10.13 0.89
CA PRO A 169 -12.59 10.70 1.91
C PRO A 169 -13.65 9.64 2.17
N GLN A 170 -13.93 9.33 3.43
CA GLN A 170 -15.16 8.62 3.76
C GLN A 170 -16.30 9.56 3.41
N VAL A 171 -16.65 9.65 2.12
CA VAL A 171 -17.85 10.32 1.67
C VAL A 171 -18.99 9.45 2.17
N ALA A 172 -19.43 9.78 3.37
CA ALA A 172 -20.78 9.61 3.85
C ALA A 172 -21.47 8.28 3.50
N SER A 173 -20.98 7.16 4.03
CA SER A 173 -21.89 6.07 4.41
C SER A 173 -22.47 6.37 5.79
N GLN A 174 -23.05 7.56 5.98
CA GLN A 174 -24.07 7.65 7.02
C GLN A 174 -25.27 6.86 6.48
N PRO A 175 -25.79 5.85 7.19
CA PRO A 175 -27.06 5.27 6.81
C PRO A 175 -28.05 6.43 6.76
N VAL A 176 -28.70 6.63 5.60
CA VAL A 176 -29.83 7.55 5.48
C VAL A 176 -30.83 7.07 6.52
N GLY A 177 -30.80 7.74 7.68
CA GLY A 177 -31.69 7.47 8.78
C GLY A 177 -33.09 7.70 8.27
N SER A 178 -33.80 6.60 8.04
CA SER A 178 -35.22 6.42 8.27
C SER A 178 -35.88 7.71 8.76
N VAL A 179 -36.40 8.50 7.81
CA VAL A 179 -37.39 9.54 8.12
C VAL A 179 -38.64 8.77 8.54
N ARG A 180 -38.68 8.44 9.84
CA ARG A 180 -39.83 7.82 10.48
C ARG A 180 -40.96 8.84 10.42
N SER A 181 -41.86 8.61 9.45
CA SER A 181 -43.19 9.20 9.36
C SER A 181 -43.84 9.26 10.76
N GLN A 182 -43.80 10.43 11.39
CA GLN A 182 -44.67 10.79 12.50
C GLN A 182 -45.94 11.36 11.89
N ARG A 183 -46.83 10.48 11.43
CA ARG A 183 -48.27 10.78 11.41
C ARG A 183 -48.78 10.62 12.83
N LYS A 184 -49.04 11.74 13.49
CA LYS A 184 -50.00 11.92 14.59
C LYS A 184 -50.42 13.39 14.55
N ALA A 185 -51.66 13.80 14.72
CA ALA A 185 -53.00 13.22 14.64
C ALA A 185 -53.91 14.45 14.40
#